data_AF-A0A9N8EIB6-F1
#
_entry.id   AF-A0A9N8EIB6-F1
#
_cell.length_a   1.000
_cell.length_b   1.000
_cell.length_c   1.000
_cell.angle_alpha   90.00
_cell.angle_beta   90.00
_cell.angle_gamma   90.00
#
_symmetry.space_group_name_H-M   'P 1'
#
loop_
_entity.id
_entity.type
_entity.pdbx_description
1 polymer ?
#
loop_
_entity_poly.entity_id
_entity_poly.type
_entity_poly.pdbx_seq_one_letter_code
_entity_poly.pdbx_strand_id
1 'polypeptide(L)'
;MSPNSLCSSLTLIGEASSPSLAEALGTQMDIIPSLLLFFCLHSEGSLNRLVHILDSSLTSTYCTPFGATTKNVATQVLQGTGEAAVDLNRYNLESLDTIEQEWTATLVQKVNENTVKPKLAAQSARELYVDTIQVSFPRSAGGLGLELVELAGGRDDGLGITVVSNVLPEGAAAQATPTPILPGDSIAQVSVVQQSRQGLADSETEVVVQTECLSYDATVAAIQSLPPPSTGNDEYYALTLKRLRRKPKVTVKLQFPEDEKEKDATLELFAGENLRHGMLVRGVKLNDPLAQRFDTKNGGNCGAGGLCRTCAVAVQSGAELLNPQRVAEQQMLADNPRWRLACKAIVGYGMQEGEMTVRVTPRQW
;
A
#
# COMPACT_ATOMS: atom_id res chain seq x y z
N MET A 1 -34.04 -34.16 -44.75
CA MET A 1 -35.01 -35.26 -44.59
C MET A 1 -34.62 -36.04 -43.34
N SER A 2 -35.48 -36.09 -42.33
CA SER A 2 -35.47 -37.10 -41.25
C SER A 2 -36.20 -38.36 -41.73
N PRO A 3 -36.10 -39.52 -41.04
CA PRO A 3 -36.83 -39.83 -39.79
C PRO A 3 -35.88 -40.26 -38.62
N ASN A 4 -36.20 -40.11 -37.33
CA ASN A 4 -37.09 -40.92 -36.45
C ASN A 4 -36.70 -42.43 -36.41
N SER A 5 -36.63 -43.16 -35.28
CA SER A 5 -37.27 -42.96 -33.96
C SER A 5 -36.66 -43.75 -32.78
N LEU A 6 -36.79 -43.17 -31.56
CA LEU A 6 -37.32 -43.77 -30.30
C LEU A 6 -36.60 -44.85 -29.43
N CYS A 7 -36.40 -44.44 -28.17
CA CYS A 7 -36.74 -45.12 -26.89
C CYS A 7 -36.15 -46.49 -26.49
N SER A 8 -35.52 -46.53 -25.30
CA SER A 8 -35.93 -47.40 -24.16
C SER A 8 -35.21 -47.00 -22.86
N SER A 9 -35.92 -47.07 -21.74
CA SER A 9 -35.46 -46.79 -20.37
C SER A 9 -35.19 -48.08 -19.59
N LEU A 10 -34.36 -48.02 -18.53
CA LEU A 10 -34.39 -49.02 -17.45
C LEU A 10 -33.93 -48.40 -16.10
N THR A 11 -34.59 -48.80 -15.01
CA THR A 11 -34.36 -48.34 -13.63
C THR A 11 -34.44 -49.52 -12.67
N LEU A 12 -33.48 -49.68 -11.75
CA LEU A 12 -33.52 -50.45 -10.48
C LEU A 12 -32.33 -49.96 -9.61
N ILE A 13 -32.43 -49.42 -8.39
CA ILE A 13 -33.05 -49.84 -7.09
C ILE A 13 -32.06 -50.61 -6.17
N GLY A 14 -31.99 -50.21 -4.89
CA GLY A 14 -31.18 -50.77 -3.79
C GLY A 14 -30.19 -49.74 -3.21
N GLU A 15 -30.26 -49.18 -1.98
CA GLU A 15 -30.72 -49.69 -0.67
C GLU A 15 -30.09 -51.05 -0.31
N ALA A 16 -29.49 -51.32 0.87
CA ALA A 16 -29.09 -50.51 2.03
C ALA A 16 -27.88 -51.25 2.70
N SER A 17 -27.37 -51.06 3.93
CA SER A 17 -27.76 -50.31 5.14
C SER A 17 -26.52 -50.15 6.07
N SER A 18 -26.64 -49.44 7.20
CA SER A 18 -25.69 -49.50 8.34
C SER A 18 -26.15 -50.51 9.40
N PRO A 19 -25.27 -50.86 10.37
CA PRO A 19 -25.71 -50.74 11.77
C PRO A 19 -24.65 -50.16 12.71
N SER A 20 -25.01 -50.00 13.99
CA SER A 20 -24.31 -49.23 15.03
C SER A 20 -24.17 -49.99 16.36
N LEU A 21 -23.54 -49.32 17.34
CA LEU A 21 -23.67 -49.45 18.81
C LEU A 21 -22.84 -50.50 19.62
N ALA A 22 -22.13 -49.94 20.62
CA ALA A 22 -21.79 -50.47 21.96
C ALA A 22 -20.87 -51.73 22.04
N GLU A 23 -20.12 -52.01 23.13
CA GLU A 23 -20.10 -51.49 24.51
C GLU A 23 -18.73 -51.79 25.21
N ALA A 24 -18.61 -51.55 26.54
CA ALA A 24 -17.51 -51.80 27.50
C ALA A 24 -16.50 -50.63 27.71
N LEU A 25 -16.59 -49.84 28.80
CA LEU A 25 -16.25 -50.11 30.22
C LEU A 25 -14.73 -50.21 30.49
N GLY A 26 -14.11 -49.40 31.36
CA GLY A 26 -14.62 -48.28 32.17
C GLY A 26 -13.58 -47.76 33.19
N THR A 27 -14.04 -46.93 34.16
CA THR A 27 -13.38 -46.54 35.45
C THR A 27 -12.05 -45.75 35.42
N GLN A 28 -11.80 -44.75 36.28
CA GLN A 28 -12.65 -44.00 37.23
C GLN A 28 -12.01 -42.63 37.57
N MET A 29 -12.83 -41.72 38.12
CA MET A 29 -12.48 -40.36 38.54
C MET A 29 -11.64 -40.30 39.82
N ASP A 30 -11.00 -39.16 40.06
CA ASP A 30 -10.87 -38.58 41.40
C ASP A 30 -11.27 -37.09 41.40
N ILE A 31 -11.92 -36.64 42.47
CA ILE A 31 -12.46 -35.27 42.66
C ILE A 31 -11.78 -34.65 43.89
N ILE A 32 -11.32 -33.39 43.79
CA ILE A 32 -11.26 -32.48 44.95
C ILE A 32 -11.80 -31.10 44.51
N PRO A 33 -12.65 -30.41 45.30
CA PRO A 33 -13.45 -29.28 44.82
C PRO A 33 -13.00 -27.87 45.29
N SER A 34 -13.53 -26.87 44.58
CA SER A 34 -13.91 -25.54 45.07
C SER A 34 -12.85 -24.60 45.70
N LEU A 35 -12.51 -23.54 44.95
CA LEU A 35 -12.54 -22.19 45.52
C LEU A 35 -13.08 -21.18 44.49
N LEU A 36 -14.29 -20.66 44.75
CA LEU A 36 -14.87 -19.57 43.98
C LEU A 36 -14.25 -18.25 44.48
N LEU A 37 -13.60 -17.49 43.60
CA LEU A 37 -13.34 -16.07 43.84
C LEU A 37 -13.99 -15.25 42.72
N PHE A 38 -15.03 -14.49 43.06
CA PHE A 38 -15.68 -13.57 42.13
C PHE A 38 -14.79 -12.35 41.93
N PHE A 39 -14.34 -12.12 40.69
CA PHE A 39 -14.00 -10.78 40.20
C PHE A 39 -14.71 -10.55 38.88
N CYS A 40 -15.71 -9.65 38.89
CA CYS A 40 -16.30 -9.13 37.66
C CYS A 40 -15.31 -8.17 37.01
N LEU A 41 -14.67 -8.59 35.92
CA LEU A 41 -14.11 -7.69 34.92
C LEU A 41 -14.74 -8.05 33.57
N HIS A 42 -15.31 -7.05 32.91
CA HIS A 42 -15.88 -7.21 31.58
C HIS A 42 -14.75 -7.51 30.59
N SER A 43 -14.88 -8.58 29.82
CA SER A 43 -14.00 -8.87 28.68
C SER A 43 -14.84 -8.92 27.41
N GLU A 44 -14.55 -8.04 26.46
CA GLU A 44 -14.90 -8.14 25.03
C GLU A 44 -14.30 -6.90 24.33
N GLY A 45 -13.30 -7.01 23.46
CA GLY A 45 -12.42 -8.14 23.19
C GLY A 45 -11.20 -7.70 22.37
N SER A 46 -10.01 -8.21 22.71
CA SER A 46 -8.78 -8.02 21.93
C SER A 46 -7.82 -9.19 22.15
N LEU A 47 -8.09 -10.30 21.46
CA LEU A 47 -7.18 -11.45 21.36
C LEU A 47 -7.30 -12.02 19.94
N ASN A 48 -6.16 -12.37 19.34
CA ASN A 48 -5.98 -12.86 17.95
C ASN A 48 -6.08 -11.80 16.83
N ARG A 49 -5.09 -10.90 16.73
CA ARG A 49 -4.82 -10.10 15.52
C ARG A 49 -3.39 -10.24 14.93
N LEU A 50 -2.59 -11.19 15.41
CA LEU A 50 -1.33 -11.56 14.76
C LEU A 50 -1.43 -12.95 14.12
N VAL A 51 -0.83 -13.10 12.93
CA VAL A 51 -0.71 -14.34 12.14
C VAL A 51 -1.97 -14.82 11.42
N HIS A 52 -2.34 -14.12 10.35
CA HIS A 52 -2.83 -14.80 9.13
C HIS A 52 -1.66 -14.93 8.14
N ILE A 53 -0.96 -16.05 8.18
CA ILE A 53 -0.07 -16.45 7.08
C ILE A 53 -0.97 -16.99 5.96
N LEU A 54 -1.22 -16.15 4.96
CA LEU A 54 -1.59 -16.63 3.63
C LEU A 54 -0.37 -16.48 2.73
N ASP A 55 0.04 -17.62 2.17
CA ASP A 55 1.15 -17.73 1.23
C ASP A 55 0.83 -16.88 -0.02
N SER A 56 1.45 -15.70 -0.08
CA SER A 56 1.27 -14.71 -1.14
C SER A 56 2.43 -14.80 -2.12
N SER A 57 2.61 -16.00 -2.69
CA SER A 57 3.60 -16.34 -3.71
C SER A 57 3.30 -15.70 -5.08
N LEU A 58 3.07 -14.37 -5.12
CA LEU A 58 2.90 -13.55 -6.33
C LEU A 58 3.64 -12.21 -6.21
N THR A 59 4.84 -12.20 -5.62
CA THR A 59 5.81 -11.10 -5.75
C THR A 59 6.44 -11.11 -7.15
N SER A 60 5.64 -10.73 -8.16
CA SER A 60 6.09 -10.55 -9.54
C SER A 60 7.30 -9.61 -9.59
N THR A 61 8.45 -10.15 -10.00
CA THR A 61 9.73 -9.44 -10.05
C THR A 61 9.75 -8.46 -11.23
N TYR A 62 9.11 -7.30 -11.07
CA TYR A 62 9.15 -6.25 -12.07
C TYR A 62 10.51 -5.55 -12.07
N CYS A 63 11.33 -5.87 -13.07
CA CYS A 63 12.55 -5.13 -13.40
C CYS A 63 12.16 -3.72 -13.89
N THR A 64 12.42 -2.67 -13.10
CA THR A 64 12.09 -1.29 -13.44
C THR A 64 13.36 -0.47 -13.75
N PRO A 65 13.56 0.02 -14.98
CA PRO A 65 14.68 0.91 -15.32
C PRO A 65 14.29 2.37 -15.05
N PHE A 66 14.44 2.80 -13.79
CA PHE A 66 14.17 4.17 -13.35
C PHE A 66 15.29 4.67 -12.42
N GLY A 67 15.68 5.93 -12.60
CA GLY A 67 16.76 6.56 -11.84
C GLY A 67 16.27 7.20 -10.54
N ALA A 68 17.22 7.43 -9.63
CA ALA A 68 17.19 8.39 -8.53
C ALA A 68 15.88 8.56 -7.73
N THR A 69 15.15 7.47 -7.47
CA THR A 69 14.33 7.37 -6.26
C THR A 69 15.08 6.52 -5.24
N THR A 70 15.27 7.06 -4.04
CA THR A 70 15.89 6.32 -2.92
C THR A 70 15.09 5.05 -2.64
N LYS A 71 15.79 3.93 -2.47
CA LYS A 71 15.21 2.57 -2.40
C LYS A 71 14.43 2.32 -1.10
N ASN A 72 13.30 2.98 -0.93
CA ASN A 72 12.33 2.66 0.11
C ASN A 72 11.45 1.48 -0.34
N VAL A 73 11.52 0.37 0.40
CA VAL A 73 10.78 -0.86 0.06
C VAL A 73 9.26 -0.67 0.16
N ALA A 74 8.79 0.31 0.95
CA ALA A 74 7.38 0.66 1.09
C ALA A 74 6.77 1.35 -0.15
N THR A 75 7.56 2.05 -0.97
CA THR A 75 7.04 2.79 -2.14
C THR A 75 6.91 1.93 -3.40
N GLN A 76 7.10 0.60 -3.33
CA GLN A 76 6.80 -0.31 -4.45
C GLN A 76 5.36 -0.16 -4.98
N VAL A 77 4.40 0.13 -4.09
CA VAL A 77 2.98 0.25 -4.40
C VAL A 77 2.64 1.41 -5.35
N LEU A 78 3.54 2.41 -5.46
CA LEU A 78 3.35 3.62 -6.28
C LEU A 78 4.51 3.83 -7.29
N GLN A 79 5.28 2.79 -7.60
CA GLN A 79 6.41 2.88 -8.53
C GLN A 79 5.96 3.34 -9.93
N GLY A 80 6.28 4.58 -10.27
CA GLY A 80 5.99 5.19 -11.56
C GLY A 80 5.15 6.46 -11.51
N THR A 81 4.60 6.84 -10.35
CA THR A 81 3.86 8.11 -10.19
C THR A 81 4.76 9.34 -10.29
N GLY A 82 6.08 9.21 -10.12
CA GLY A 82 6.97 10.36 -9.95
C GLY A 82 6.76 11.07 -8.60
N GLU A 83 7.34 12.26 -8.47
CA GLU A 83 7.17 13.13 -7.30
C GLU A 83 5.72 13.60 -7.17
N ALA A 84 5.22 13.74 -5.94
CA ALA A 84 3.85 14.18 -5.71
C ALA A 84 3.64 15.64 -6.18
N ALA A 85 2.68 15.84 -7.07
CA ALA A 85 2.28 17.15 -7.60
C ALA A 85 1.10 17.77 -6.83
N VAL A 86 0.61 17.08 -5.80
CA VAL A 86 -0.54 17.46 -4.98
C VAL A 86 -0.21 17.32 -3.50
N ASP A 87 -0.84 18.15 -2.66
CA ASP A 87 -0.82 17.94 -1.21
C ASP A 87 -1.43 16.57 -0.87
N LEU A 88 -0.61 15.67 -0.32
CA LEU A 88 -0.98 14.32 0.05
C LEU A 88 -1.92 14.27 1.26
N ASN A 89 -2.07 15.35 2.04
CA ASN A 89 -2.97 15.37 3.20
C ASN A 89 -4.45 15.23 2.82
N ARG A 90 -4.84 15.51 1.56
CA ARG A 90 -6.17 15.15 1.00
C ARG A 90 -6.45 13.63 0.94
N TYR A 91 -5.42 12.82 1.16
CA TYR A 91 -5.47 11.36 1.18
C TYR A 91 -5.39 10.77 2.59
N ASN A 92 -5.35 11.60 3.63
CA ASN A 92 -5.45 11.12 5.01
C ASN A 92 -6.81 10.44 5.24
N LEU A 93 -6.84 9.51 6.18
CA LEU A 93 -8.08 8.94 6.69
C LEU A 93 -8.69 9.92 7.72
N GLU A 94 -10.01 10.08 7.70
CA GLU A 94 -10.72 11.11 8.48
C GLU A 94 -11.04 10.68 9.92
N SER A 95 -11.13 9.37 10.17
CA SER A 95 -11.52 8.79 11.46
C SER A 95 -10.35 8.04 12.10
N LEU A 96 -10.07 8.34 13.37
CA LEU A 96 -9.07 7.62 14.16
C LEU A 96 -9.42 6.13 14.27
N ASP A 97 -10.66 5.78 14.61
CA ASP A 97 -11.15 4.39 14.67
C ASP A 97 -10.84 3.59 13.39
N THR A 98 -10.92 4.25 12.23
CA THR A 98 -10.59 3.62 10.93
C THR A 98 -9.09 3.43 10.77
N ILE A 99 -8.27 4.42 11.16
CA ILE A 99 -6.80 4.32 11.14
C ILE A 99 -6.34 3.18 12.07
N GLU A 100 -6.91 3.09 13.27
CA GLU A 100 -6.54 2.09 14.26
C GLU A 100 -6.87 0.66 13.80
N GLN A 101 -7.99 0.48 13.12
CA GLN A 101 -8.39 -0.83 12.56
C GLN A 101 -7.55 -1.26 11.35
N GLU A 102 -6.97 -0.30 10.62
CA GLU A 102 -6.21 -0.49 9.37
C GLU A 102 -4.70 -0.63 9.56
N TRP A 103 -4.15 -0.30 10.73
CA TRP A 103 -2.76 -0.60 11.04
C TRP A 103 -2.53 -2.10 11.21
N THR A 104 -1.46 -2.62 10.59
CA THR A 104 -0.98 -3.99 10.79
C THR A 104 0.54 -4.04 10.71
N ALA A 105 1.14 -5.15 11.12
CA ALA A 105 2.59 -5.37 11.06
C ALA A 105 2.90 -6.58 10.18
N THR A 106 3.76 -6.41 9.19
CA THR A 106 4.20 -7.48 8.27
C THR A 106 5.69 -7.76 8.47
N LEU A 107 6.05 -9.04 8.51
CA LEU A 107 7.44 -9.48 8.55
C LEU A 107 8.09 -9.30 7.17
N VAL A 108 9.12 -8.45 7.09
CA VAL A 108 9.84 -8.15 5.85
C VAL A 108 11.30 -8.58 5.99
N GLN A 109 11.76 -9.43 5.06
CA GLN A 109 13.17 -9.69 4.84
C GLN A 109 13.70 -8.77 3.74
N LYS A 110 14.79 -8.03 3.97
CA LYS A 110 15.46 -7.32 2.87
C LYS A 110 16.37 -8.30 2.12
N VAL A 111 16.48 -8.14 0.80
CA VAL A 111 17.24 -9.02 -0.10
C VAL A 111 18.70 -9.25 0.34
N ASN A 112 19.30 -8.28 1.05
CA ASN A 112 20.69 -8.34 1.52
C ASN A 112 20.80 -8.50 3.06
N GLU A 113 19.70 -8.79 3.76
CA GLU A 113 19.69 -8.97 5.22
C GLU A 113 19.13 -10.37 5.56
N ASN A 114 19.89 -11.16 6.31
CA ASN A 114 19.43 -12.46 6.82
C ASN A 114 18.45 -12.32 8.01
N THR A 115 18.18 -11.09 8.45
CA THR A 115 17.22 -10.79 9.52
C THR A 115 15.87 -10.38 8.95
N VAL A 116 14.84 -11.13 9.29
CA VAL A 116 13.44 -10.70 9.11
C VAL A 116 13.13 -9.65 10.18
N LYS A 117 12.51 -8.53 9.81
CA LYS A 117 12.08 -7.49 10.75
C LYS A 117 10.60 -7.15 10.54
N PRO A 118 9.81 -6.93 11.60
CA PRO A 118 8.47 -6.39 11.44
C PRO A 118 8.54 -4.97 10.85
N LYS A 119 7.54 -4.64 10.04
CA LYS A 119 7.33 -3.31 9.48
C LYS A 119 5.85 -2.96 9.48
N LEU A 120 5.55 -1.68 9.63
CA LEU A 120 4.18 -1.21 9.57
C LEU A 120 3.65 -1.28 8.14
N ALA A 121 2.41 -1.76 8.03
CA ALA A 121 1.67 -1.97 6.80
C ALA A 121 0.20 -1.56 6.99
N ALA A 122 -0.51 -1.44 5.88
CA ALA A 122 -1.96 -1.29 5.89
C ALA A 122 -2.63 -2.67 5.79
N GLN A 123 -3.68 -2.91 6.56
CA GLN A 123 -4.49 -4.13 6.46
C GLN A 123 -5.16 -4.19 5.08
N SER A 124 -5.82 -3.11 4.66
CA SER A 124 -6.39 -2.92 3.33
C SER A 124 -5.35 -2.42 2.31
N ALA A 125 -4.21 -3.12 2.19
CA ALA A 125 -3.10 -2.77 1.29
C ALA A 125 -3.47 -2.63 -0.21
N ARG A 126 -4.68 -3.04 -0.61
CA ARG A 126 -5.26 -2.76 -1.93
C ARG A 126 -5.60 -1.28 -2.09
N GLU A 127 -6.27 -0.69 -1.09
CA GLU A 127 -6.86 0.66 -1.17
C GLU A 127 -6.05 1.71 -0.41
N LEU A 128 -5.27 1.27 0.58
CA LEU A 128 -4.42 2.12 1.42
C LEU A 128 -2.94 1.90 1.12
N TYR A 129 -2.12 2.87 1.50
CA TYR A 129 -0.66 2.75 1.56
C TYR A 129 -0.11 3.42 2.82
N VAL A 130 1.07 2.98 3.25
CA VAL A 130 1.82 3.59 4.35
C VAL A 130 2.78 4.60 3.75
N ASP A 131 2.49 5.88 3.96
CA ASP A 131 3.40 6.97 3.66
C ASP A 131 4.50 7.08 4.73
N THR A 132 5.67 7.61 4.37
CA THR A 132 6.77 7.86 5.31
C THR A 132 7.11 9.34 5.30
N ILE A 133 6.79 10.00 6.40
CA ILE A 133 6.87 11.45 6.55
C ILE A 133 8.06 11.77 7.46
N GLN A 134 8.84 12.78 7.13
CA GLN A 134 9.84 13.33 8.05
C GLN A 134 9.36 14.68 8.58
N VAL A 135 9.48 14.89 9.89
CA VAL A 135 9.16 16.16 10.55
C VAL A 135 10.25 16.55 11.53
N SER A 136 10.46 17.85 11.73
CA SER A 136 11.35 18.39 12.75
C SER A 136 10.71 19.53 13.54
N PHE A 137 11.10 19.63 14.81
CA PHE A 137 10.65 20.67 15.75
C PHE A 137 11.68 20.89 16.87
N PRO A 138 11.70 22.08 17.51
CA PRO A 138 12.67 22.42 18.56
C PRO A 138 12.66 21.43 19.72
N ARG A 139 13.84 21.15 20.28
CA ARG A 139 13.97 20.25 21.42
C ARG A 139 13.59 20.94 22.73
N SER A 140 12.57 20.43 23.42
CA SER A 140 12.15 20.94 24.72
C SER A 140 12.54 20.02 25.88
N ALA A 141 12.64 20.58 27.09
CA ALA A 141 12.79 19.81 28.33
C ALA A 141 11.51 19.05 28.73
N GLY A 142 10.35 19.41 28.19
CA GLY A 142 9.06 18.76 28.43
C GLY A 142 8.80 17.49 27.60
N GLY A 143 9.84 16.97 26.92
CA GLY A 143 9.71 15.83 26.02
C GLY A 143 9.20 16.23 24.63
N LEU A 144 8.51 15.28 23.97
CA LEU A 144 7.97 15.48 22.62
C LEU A 144 6.64 16.26 22.61
N GLY A 145 5.81 16.14 23.64
CA GLY A 145 4.45 16.71 23.63
C GLY A 145 3.43 15.90 22.82
N LEU A 146 3.59 14.58 22.78
CA LEU A 146 2.70 13.63 22.11
C LEU A 146 2.04 12.71 23.15
N GLU A 147 0.75 12.47 23.03
CA GLU A 147 0.08 11.35 23.70
C GLU A 147 0.12 10.15 22.76
N LEU A 148 0.45 8.98 23.31
CA LEU A 148 0.60 7.73 22.56
C LEU A 148 -0.39 6.69 23.07
N VAL A 149 -0.89 5.84 22.17
CA VAL A 149 -1.74 4.69 22.47
C VAL A 149 -1.19 3.43 21.78
N GLU A 150 -1.31 2.29 22.46
CA GLU A 150 -1.00 0.98 21.90
C GLU A 150 -2.24 0.36 21.27
N LEU A 151 -2.18 0.07 19.97
CA LEU A 151 -3.26 -0.59 19.22
C LEU A 151 -3.15 -2.11 19.27
N ALA A 152 -1.91 -2.60 19.39
CA ALA A 152 -1.58 -4.01 19.51
C ALA A 152 -0.28 -4.15 20.30
N GLY A 153 -0.25 -5.07 21.26
CA GLY A 153 0.91 -5.32 22.11
C GLY A 153 0.55 -6.23 23.28
N GLY A 154 0.97 -5.87 24.50
CA GLY A 154 0.79 -6.72 25.69
C GLY A 154 1.56 -8.06 25.65
N ARG A 155 2.66 -8.12 24.87
CA ARG A 155 3.54 -9.30 24.73
C ARG A 155 4.90 -9.04 25.36
N ASP A 156 5.49 -10.07 25.97
CA ASP A 156 6.81 -10.00 26.61
C ASP A 156 7.99 -9.83 25.62
N ASP A 157 7.73 -9.83 24.30
CA ASP A 157 8.74 -9.58 23.26
C ASP A 157 8.93 -8.08 22.93
N GLY A 158 8.16 -7.19 23.57
CA GLY A 158 8.23 -5.75 23.38
C GLY A 158 7.72 -5.25 22.03
N LEU A 159 7.20 -6.14 21.18
CA LEU A 159 6.64 -5.80 19.88
C LEU A 159 5.20 -5.29 20.02
N GLY A 160 4.85 -4.32 19.19
CA GLY A 160 3.52 -3.74 19.19
C GLY A 160 3.28 -2.76 18.04
N ILE A 161 2.16 -2.03 18.12
CA ILE A 161 1.82 -0.94 17.23
C ILE A 161 1.43 0.24 18.11
N THR A 162 2.37 1.17 18.28
CA THR A 162 2.13 2.43 19.01
C THR A 162 1.84 3.55 18.01
N VAL A 163 0.77 4.30 18.24
CA VAL A 163 0.38 5.47 17.44
C VAL A 163 0.20 6.71 18.32
N VAL A 164 0.28 7.89 17.72
CA VAL A 164 -0.10 9.15 18.33
C VAL A 164 -1.62 9.18 18.50
N SER A 165 -2.12 9.32 19.73
CA SER A 165 -3.54 9.57 19.97
C SER A 165 -3.86 11.07 19.91
N ASN A 166 -2.91 11.92 20.30
CA ASN A 166 -3.10 13.37 20.41
C ASN A 166 -1.76 14.12 20.35
N VAL A 167 -1.80 15.39 19.95
CA VAL A 167 -0.66 16.32 19.98
C VAL A 167 -1.00 17.43 20.96
N LEU A 168 -0.21 17.56 22.03
CA LEU A 168 -0.47 18.58 23.06
C LEU A 168 -0.23 19.98 22.46
N PRO A 169 -1.18 20.94 22.54
CA PRO A 169 -1.03 22.26 21.92
C PRO A 169 0.21 23.05 22.39
N GLU A 170 0.55 22.94 23.68
CA GLU A 170 1.75 23.55 24.29
C GLU A 170 2.99 22.64 24.18
N GLY A 171 2.87 21.49 23.49
CA GLY A 171 3.94 20.52 23.29
C GLY A 171 4.88 20.88 22.14
N ALA A 172 6.13 20.45 22.23
CA ALA A 172 7.13 20.73 21.20
C ALA A 172 6.70 20.24 19.79
N ALA A 173 6.07 19.06 19.72
CA ALA A 173 5.54 18.47 18.49
C ALA A 173 4.42 19.28 17.81
N ALA A 174 3.74 20.20 18.51
CA ALA A 174 2.79 21.11 17.87
C ALA A 174 3.46 22.06 16.87
N GLN A 175 4.78 22.24 16.97
CA GLN A 175 5.61 23.06 16.06
C GLN A 175 6.26 22.21 14.94
N ALA A 176 5.76 21.00 14.67
CA ALA A 176 6.30 20.11 13.65
C ALA A 176 6.21 20.71 12.23
N THR A 177 7.35 20.73 11.54
CA THR A 177 7.50 21.17 10.15
C THR A 177 8.16 20.08 9.31
N PRO A 178 7.95 19.98 7.98
CA PRO A 178 7.12 20.84 7.14
C PRO A 178 5.62 20.52 7.18
N THR A 179 5.20 19.49 7.91
CA THR A 179 3.79 19.07 8.02
C THR A 179 3.47 18.68 9.47
N PRO A 180 2.25 18.92 9.97
CA PRO A 180 1.89 18.57 11.34
C PRO A 180 1.86 17.06 11.56
N ILE A 181 2.19 16.66 12.79
CA ILE A 181 1.88 15.32 13.31
C ILE A 181 0.37 15.24 13.54
N LEU A 182 -0.24 14.10 13.20
CA LEU A 182 -1.68 13.88 13.32
C LEU A 182 -1.97 12.65 14.20
N PRO A 183 -3.12 12.61 14.89
CA PRO A 183 -3.63 11.37 15.47
C PRO A 183 -3.67 10.24 14.45
N GLY A 184 -3.25 9.05 14.87
CA GLY A 184 -3.11 7.86 14.03
C GLY A 184 -1.76 7.72 13.31
N ASP A 185 -0.87 8.72 13.36
CA ASP A 185 0.52 8.56 12.93
C ASP A 185 1.26 7.58 13.85
N SER A 186 2.08 6.70 13.29
CA SER A 186 3.02 5.88 14.09
C SER A 186 4.44 6.42 13.97
N ILE A 187 5.17 6.48 15.08
CA ILE A 187 6.56 6.94 15.10
C ILE A 187 7.46 5.76 14.75
N ALA A 188 8.14 5.80 13.60
CA ALA A 188 9.08 4.76 13.19
C ALA A 188 10.52 5.02 13.67
N GLN A 189 10.91 6.28 13.79
CA GLN A 189 12.23 6.69 14.26
C GLN A 189 12.13 8.04 14.98
N VAL A 190 12.92 8.21 16.04
CA VAL A 190 13.19 9.51 16.67
C VAL A 190 14.69 9.77 16.62
N SER A 191 15.07 10.92 16.09
CA SER A 191 16.43 11.43 16.10
C SER A 191 16.51 12.69 16.95
N VAL A 192 17.62 12.87 17.67
CA VAL A 192 18.06 14.17 18.20
C VAL A 192 19.21 14.63 17.32
N VAL A 193 19.07 15.83 16.73
CA VAL A 193 20.15 16.48 16.00
C VAL A 193 20.65 17.66 16.83
N GLN A 194 21.96 17.71 17.07
CA GLN A 194 22.64 18.85 17.68
C GLN A 194 23.48 19.54 16.60
N GLN A 195 23.19 20.82 16.33
CA GLN A 195 24.03 21.66 15.48
C GLN A 195 25.01 22.43 16.35
N SER A 196 26.31 22.29 16.06
CA SER A 196 27.37 23.05 16.74
C SER A 196 28.20 23.85 15.72
N ARG A 197 28.31 25.15 15.96
CA ARG A 197 29.11 26.08 15.15
C ARG A 197 30.48 26.29 15.80
N GLN A 198 31.53 25.79 15.16
CA GLN A 198 32.91 26.08 15.58
C GLN A 198 33.65 26.84 14.47
N GLY A 199 33.76 28.16 14.64
CA GLY A 199 34.42 29.05 13.67
C GLY A 199 33.61 29.19 12.38
N LEU A 200 34.17 28.75 11.25
CA LEU A 200 33.50 28.70 9.94
C LEU A 200 32.93 27.32 9.59
N ALA A 201 33.05 26.32 10.46
CA ALA A 201 32.52 24.99 10.25
C ALA A 201 31.23 24.79 11.05
N ASP A 202 30.14 24.55 10.33
CA ASP A 202 28.92 23.97 10.89
C ASP A 202 29.14 22.45 11.00
N SER A 203 28.84 21.88 12.17
CA SER A 203 28.94 20.44 12.44
C SER A 203 27.62 19.93 13.01
N GLU A 204 27.18 18.77 12.53
CA GLU A 204 25.94 18.13 12.97
C GLU A 204 26.27 16.78 13.60
N THR A 205 25.63 16.50 14.74
CA THR A 205 25.66 15.17 15.35
C THR A 205 24.23 14.68 15.51
N GLU A 206 23.96 13.44 15.06
CA GLU A 206 22.65 12.81 15.13
C GLU A 206 22.72 11.58 16.02
N VAL A 207 21.81 11.48 16.99
CA VAL A 207 21.58 10.26 17.78
C VAL A 207 20.19 9.73 17.45
N VAL A 208 20.13 8.47 17.00
CA VAL A 208 18.94 7.86 16.41
C VAL A 208 18.44 6.69 17.25
N VAL A 209 17.13 6.64 17.50
CA VAL A 209 16.43 5.46 18.05
C VAL A 209 15.31 5.03 17.11
N GLN A 210 15.15 3.72 16.95
CA GLN A 210 14.08 3.13 16.13
C GLN A 210 12.91 2.74 17.02
N THR A 211 11.69 3.07 16.58
CA THR A 211 10.43 2.81 17.31
C THR A 211 9.38 2.09 16.45
N GLU A 212 9.66 1.82 15.16
CA GLU A 212 8.77 1.06 14.27
C GLU A 212 8.48 -0.33 14.85
N CYS A 213 7.19 -0.67 14.97
CA CYS A 213 6.68 -1.92 15.52
C CYS A 213 7.05 -2.21 17.00
N LEU A 214 7.29 -1.19 17.81
CA LEU A 214 7.41 -1.32 19.27
C LEU A 214 6.07 -1.16 20.01
N SER A 215 5.95 -1.88 21.12
CA SER A 215 4.95 -1.66 22.17
C SER A 215 5.08 -0.27 22.80
N TYR A 216 4.08 0.18 23.57
CA TYR A 216 4.11 1.47 24.25
C TYR A 216 5.34 1.61 25.16
N ASP A 217 5.55 0.65 26.05
CA ASP A 217 6.67 0.68 27.01
C ASP A 217 8.02 0.65 26.31
N ALA A 218 8.18 -0.18 25.27
CA ALA A 218 9.40 -0.23 24.47
C ALA A 218 9.63 1.07 23.66
N THR A 219 8.56 1.70 23.16
CA THR A 219 8.61 3.00 22.47
C THR A 219 9.06 4.10 23.43
N VAL A 220 8.46 4.18 24.62
CA VAL A 220 8.83 5.16 25.65
C VAL A 220 10.27 4.95 26.11
N ALA A 221 10.67 3.70 26.40
CA ALA A 221 12.04 3.38 26.80
C ALA A 221 13.08 3.73 25.71
N ALA A 222 12.76 3.46 24.43
CA ALA A 222 13.62 3.84 23.31
C ALA A 222 13.79 5.36 23.23
N ILE A 223 12.70 6.13 23.34
CA ILE A 223 12.75 7.60 23.31
C ILE A 223 13.51 8.16 24.53
N GLN A 224 13.33 7.57 25.72
CA GLN A 224 14.06 7.95 26.93
C GLN A 224 15.56 7.63 26.90
N SER A 225 16.01 6.74 26.00
CA SER A 225 17.44 6.44 25.82
C SER A 225 18.22 7.53 25.05
N LEU A 226 17.52 8.53 24.48
CA LEU A 226 18.15 9.68 23.83
C LEU A 226 18.88 10.56 24.85
N PRO A 227 20.03 11.18 24.48
CA PRO A 227 20.81 12.01 25.39
C PRO A 227 20.00 13.20 25.91
N PRO A 228 20.14 13.64 27.17
CA PRO A 228 19.38 14.78 27.70
C PRO A 228 19.64 16.07 26.89
N PRO A 229 18.71 17.05 26.87
CA PRO A 229 18.91 18.32 26.18
C PRO A 229 20.16 19.05 26.68
N SER A 230 21.07 19.44 25.79
CA SER A 230 22.25 20.22 26.16
C SER A 230 21.93 21.71 26.26
N THR A 231 22.47 22.37 27.30
CA THR A 231 22.35 23.82 27.47
C THR A 231 23.37 24.54 26.59
N GLY A 232 22.95 25.05 25.44
CA GLY A 232 23.73 25.99 24.62
C GLY A 232 23.99 25.62 23.16
N ASN A 233 23.53 24.45 22.70
CA ASN A 233 23.50 24.10 21.28
C ASN A 233 22.07 24.27 20.71
N ASP A 234 21.97 24.52 19.40
CA ASP A 234 20.70 24.45 18.70
C ASP A 234 20.33 22.97 18.50
N GLU A 235 19.37 22.48 19.29
CA GLU A 235 18.89 21.10 19.24
C GLU A 235 17.46 21.01 18.71
N TYR A 236 17.21 20.04 17.84
CA TYR A 236 15.88 19.69 17.37
C TYR A 236 15.64 18.19 17.39
N TYR A 237 14.37 17.81 17.54
CA TYR A 237 13.92 16.47 17.23
C TYR A 237 13.68 16.36 15.73
N ALA A 238 14.09 15.24 15.12
CA ALA A 238 13.70 14.85 13.78
C ALA A 238 13.03 13.47 13.87
N LEU A 239 11.74 13.40 13.52
CA LEU A 239 10.95 12.18 13.58
C LEU A 239 10.72 11.65 12.17
N THR A 240 10.83 10.32 12.00
CA THR A 240 10.26 9.64 10.84
C THR A 240 8.95 8.99 11.27
N LEU A 241 7.85 9.46 10.69
CA LEU A 241 6.49 9.00 10.94
C LEU A 241 6.00 8.07 9.82
N LYS A 242 5.04 7.23 10.16
CA LYS A 242 4.26 6.40 9.24
C LYS A 242 2.82 6.86 9.29
N ARG A 243 2.25 7.21 8.14
CA ARG A 243 0.86 7.67 8.02
C ARG A 243 0.10 6.78 7.05
N LEU A 244 -1.07 6.28 7.45
CA LEU A 244 -1.99 5.61 6.54
C LEU A 244 -2.69 6.64 5.65
N ARG A 245 -2.68 6.40 4.34
CA ARG A 245 -3.35 7.23 3.35
C ARG A 245 -4.12 6.37 2.34
N ARG A 246 -5.27 6.86 1.87
CA ARG A 246 -5.99 6.27 0.72
C ARG A 246 -5.17 6.43 -0.55
N LYS A 247 -5.16 5.43 -1.43
CA LYS A 247 -4.56 5.58 -2.76
C LYS A 247 -5.43 6.49 -3.62
N PRO A 248 -4.83 7.45 -4.37
CA PRO A 248 -5.58 8.23 -5.35
C PRO A 248 -6.16 7.31 -6.41
N LYS A 249 -7.39 7.59 -6.86
CA LYS A 249 -8.08 6.85 -7.94
C LYS A 249 -8.21 7.74 -9.18
N VAL A 250 -8.07 7.14 -10.34
CA VAL A 250 -8.39 7.77 -11.63
C VAL A 250 -9.47 6.96 -12.33
N THR A 251 -10.55 7.66 -12.69
CA THR A 251 -11.66 7.13 -13.46
C THR A 251 -11.32 7.22 -14.95
N VAL A 252 -11.13 6.08 -15.60
CA VAL A 252 -10.83 6.00 -17.04
C VAL A 252 -12.09 5.60 -17.79
N LYS A 253 -12.67 6.56 -18.51
CA LYS A 253 -13.76 6.32 -19.47
C LYS A 253 -13.18 5.81 -20.78
N LEU A 254 -13.62 4.63 -21.21
CA LEU A 254 -13.20 3.95 -22.42
C LEU A 254 -14.28 4.08 -23.48
N GLN A 255 -13.87 4.57 -24.64
CA GLN A 255 -14.68 4.66 -25.84
C GLN A 255 -14.23 3.59 -26.84
N PHE A 256 -15.17 2.81 -27.37
CA PHE A 256 -14.93 1.77 -28.37
C PHE A 256 -15.43 2.21 -29.76
N PRO A 257 -14.78 1.80 -30.87
CA PRO A 257 -15.28 2.05 -32.22
C PRO A 257 -16.67 1.44 -32.44
N GLU A 258 -17.53 2.11 -33.22
CA GLU A 258 -18.88 1.62 -33.54
C GLU A 258 -18.87 0.22 -34.20
N ASP A 259 -17.85 -0.05 -35.03
CA ASP A 259 -17.65 -1.32 -35.72
C ASP A 259 -17.36 -2.50 -34.78
N GLU A 260 -16.73 -2.27 -33.62
CA GLU A 260 -16.44 -3.32 -32.64
C GLU A 260 -17.71 -3.78 -31.89
N LYS A 261 -18.78 -2.95 -31.88
CA LYS A 261 -20.06 -3.18 -31.17
C LYS A 261 -19.92 -3.44 -29.67
N GLU A 262 -18.77 -3.12 -29.09
CA GLU A 262 -18.57 -3.09 -27.64
C GLU A 262 -19.14 -1.78 -27.07
N LYS A 263 -19.65 -1.82 -25.84
CA LYS A 263 -20.18 -0.63 -25.16
C LYS A 263 -19.04 0.10 -24.46
N ASP A 264 -19.12 1.44 -24.45
CA ASP A 264 -18.29 2.29 -23.60
C ASP A 264 -18.28 1.76 -22.15
N ALA A 265 -17.09 1.77 -21.56
CA ALA A 265 -16.82 1.18 -20.25
C ALA A 265 -16.09 2.16 -19.33
N THR A 266 -16.23 2.01 -18.03
CA THR A 266 -15.51 2.83 -17.04
C THR A 266 -14.65 1.92 -16.18
N LEU A 267 -13.36 2.26 -16.03
CA LEU A 267 -12.43 1.58 -15.14
C LEU A 267 -12.00 2.53 -14.01
N GLU A 268 -11.95 2.04 -12.78
CA GLU A 268 -11.16 2.69 -11.72
C GLU A 268 -9.75 2.08 -11.70
N LEU A 269 -8.73 2.94 -11.84
CA LEU A 269 -7.31 2.58 -11.69
C LEU A 269 -6.72 3.37 -10.52
N PHE A 270 -5.84 2.76 -9.73
CA PHE A 270 -5.08 3.50 -8.71
C PHE A 270 -3.91 4.27 -9.34
N ALA A 271 -3.51 5.37 -8.71
CA ALA A 271 -2.25 6.04 -9.06
C ALA A 271 -1.08 5.05 -9.00
N GLY A 272 -0.22 5.07 -10.03
CA GLY A 272 0.86 4.11 -10.21
C GLY A 272 0.51 2.90 -11.08
N GLU A 273 -0.77 2.62 -11.36
CA GLU A 273 -1.13 1.54 -12.28
C GLU A 273 -0.66 1.84 -13.72
N ASN A 274 -0.12 0.82 -14.38
CA ASN A 274 0.16 0.86 -15.82
C ASN A 274 -1.15 0.76 -16.61
N LEU A 275 -1.44 1.73 -17.47
CA LEU A 275 -2.73 1.86 -18.17
C LEU A 275 -3.10 0.59 -18.95
N ARG A 276 -2.15 0.00 -19.70
CA ARG A 276 -2.38 -1.25 -20.43
C ARG A 276 -2.67 -2.42 -19.49
N HIS A 277 -1.89 -2.58 -18.43
CA HIS A 277 -2.08 -3.68 -17.49
C HIS A 277 -3.44 -3.56 -16.80
N GLY A 278 -3.77 -2.36 -16.31
CA GLY A 278 -5.04 -2.07 -15.66
C GLY A 278 -6.25 -2.32 -16.56
N MET A 279 -6.16 -1.98 -17.85
CA MET A 279 -7.14 -2.32 -18.88
C MET A 279 -7.26 -3.84 -19.10
N LEU A 280 -6.14 -4.54 -19.37
CA LEU A 280 -6.15 -5.99 -19.66
C LEU A 280 -6.69 -6.84 -18.51
N VAL A 281 -6.29 -6.54 -17.26
CA VAL A 281 -6.76 -7.27 -16.06
C VAL A 281 -8.26 -7.06 -15.84
N ARG A 282 -8.80 -5.92 -16.27
CA ARG A 282 -10.24 -5.61 -16.24
C ARG A 282 -10.99 -6.04 -17.51
N GLY A 283 -10.39 -6.92 -18.32
CA GLY A 283 -11.04 -7.58 -19.47
C GLY A 283 -11.08 -6.78 -20.77
N VAL A 284 -10.49 -5.57 -20.81
CA VAL A 284 -10.51 -4.72 -22.00
C VAL A 284 -9.60 -5.29 -23.07
N LYS A 285 -10.16 -5.54 -24.25
CA LYS A 285 -9.41 -6.00 -25.43
C LYS A 285 -8.58 -4.85 -25.99
N LEU A 286 -7.32 -4.81 -25.59
CA LEU A 286 -6.29 -4.06 -26.30
C LEU A 286 -5.59 -4.96 -27.33
N ASN A 287 -4.79 -4.33 -28.19
CA ASN A 287 -4.16 -4.88 -29.41
C ASN A 287 -4.99 -4.61 -30.66
N ASP A 288 -4.94 -3.36 -31.13
CA ASP A 288 -5.42 -2.98 -32.46
C ASP A 288 -4.82 -3.92 -33.54
N PRO A 289 -5.64 -4.72 -34.26
CA PRO A 289 -5.15 -5.61 -35.32
C PRO A 289 -4.50 -4.86 -36.49
N LEU A 290 -4.85 -3.58 -36.68
CA LEU A 290 -4.29 -2.70 -37.71
C LEU A 290 -2.98 -2.02 -37.28
N ALA A 291 -2.60 -2.13 -36.01
CA ALA A 291 -1.32 -1.65 -35.51
C ALA A 291 -0.20 -2.69 -35.78
N GLN A 292 0.34 -2.64 -37.00
CA GLN A 292 1.51 -3.41 -37.40
C GLN A 292 2.72 -3.12 -36.49
N ARG A 293 3.53 -4.14 -36.20
CA ARG A 293 4.77 -3.96 -35.43
C ARG A 293 5.75 -3.02 -36.16
N PHE A 294 6.28 -2.03 -35.43
CA PHE A 294 7.25 -1.07 -35.99
C PHE A 294 8.60 -1.72 -36.32
N ASP A 295 9.01 -2.72 -35.54
CA ASP A 295 10.30 -3.40 -35.65
C ASP A 295 10.34 -4.53 -36.71
N THR A 296 9.21 -5.17 -37.00
CA THR A 296 9.17 -6.43 -37.74
C THR A 296 8.12 -6.50 -38.87
N LYS A 297 7.22 -5.52 -38.99
CA LYS A 297 6.10 -5.41 -39.95
C LYS A 297 5.08 -6.58 -39.98
N ASN A 298 5.44 -7.75 -39.45
CA ASN A 298 4.57 -8.87 -39.21
C ASN A 298 3.68 -8.62 -37.97
N GLY A 299 2.55 -9.31 -37.90
CA GLY A 299 1.61 -9.20 -36.79
C GLY A 299 2.18 -9.67 -35.44
N GLY A 300 1.58 -9.18 -34.34
CA GLY A 300 1.94 -9.56 -32.98
C GLY A 300 2.13 -8.36 -32.05
N ASN A 301 2.18 -8.61 -30.74
CA ASN A 301 2.41 -7.57 -29.73
C ASN A 301 3.82 -7.70 -29.12
N CYS A 302 4.40 -6.59 -28.66
CA CYS A 302 5.76 -6.56 -28.10
C CYS A 302 5.85 -6.79 -26.57
N GLY A 303 4.82 -7.36 -25.92
CA GLY A 303 4.87 -7.65 -24.48
C GLY A 303 5.19 -6.44 -23.59
N ALA A 304 4.62 -5.26 -23.89
CA ALA A 304 4.91 -3.98 -23.24
C ALA A 304 6.32 -3.37 -23.49
N GLY A 305 7.10 -3.93 -24.43
CA GLY A 305 8.38 -3.35 -24.87
C GLY A 305 8.28 -1.91 -25.41
N GLY A 306 7.12 -1.52 -25.97
CA GLY A 306 6.86 -0.20 -26.54
C GLY A 306 7.23 -0.06 -28.02
N LEU A 307 7.30 -1.18 -28.76
CA LEU A 307 7.81 -1.25 -30.14
C LEU A 307 6.76 -1.65 -31.19
N CYS A 308 5.50 -1.86 -30.80
CA CYS A 308 4.48 -2.44 -31.68
C CYS A 308 3.27 -1.54 -32.00
N ARG A 309 3.09 -0.41 -31.30
CA ARG A 309 1.87 0.42 -31.34
C ARG A 309 0.52 -0.31 -31.08
N THR A 310 0.46 -1.63 -30.85
CA THR A 310 -0.80 -2.37 -30.63
C THR A 310 -1.58 -1.91 -29.39
N CYS A 311 -0.90 -1.35 -28.41
CA CYS A 311 -1.52 -0.71 -27.24
C CYS A 311 -1.64 0.81 -27.38
N ALA A 312 -1.65 1.35 -28.61
CA ALA A 312 -1.95 2.75 -28.84
C ALA A 312 -3.39 3.04 -28.43
N VAL A 313 -3.61 4.16 -27.77
CA VAL A 313 -4.92 4.69 -27.40
C VAL A 313 -4.92 6.20 -27.62
N ALA A 314 -6.06 6.79 -28.01
CA ALA A 314 -6.16 8.24 -28.20
C ALA A 314 -6.81 8.90 -26.97
N VAL A 315 -6.04 9.71 -26.24
CA VAL A 315 -6.50 10.45 -25.07
C VAL A 315 -7.34 11.64 -25.54
N GLN A 316 -8.60 11.69 -25.13
CA GLN A 316 -9.51 12.81 -25.43
C GLN A 316 -9.49 13.88 -24.34
N SER A 317 -9.33 13.47 -23.08
CA SER A 317 -9.20 14.34 -21.90
C SER A 317 -8.39 13.64 -20.80
N GLY A 318 -7.85 14.38 -19.83
CA GLY A 318 -7.10 13.82 -18.70
C GLY A 318 -5.68 13.35 -19.07
N ALA A 319 -5.00 14.04 -19.99
CA ALA A 319 -3.65 13.67 -20.43
C ALA A 319 -2.59 13.96 -19.34
N GLU A 320 -2.85 14.98 -18.52
CA GLU A 320 -2.11 15.41 -17.33
C GLU A 320 -2.14 14.41 -16.18
N LEU A 321 -3.12 13.48 -16.16
CA LEU A 321 -3.18 12.36 -15.22
C LEU A 321 -2.25 11.21 -15.60
N LEU A 322 -1.59 11.28 -16.76
CA LEU A 322 -0.59 10.31 -17.21
C LEU A 322 0.82 10.85 -17.08
N ASN A 323 1.80 9.95 -16.88
CA ASN A 323 3.21 10.32 -16.93
C ASN A 323 3.60 10.93 -18.30
N PRO A 324 4.58 11.86 -18.35
CA PRO A 324 5.09 12.40 -19.60
C PRO A 324 5.60 11.30 -20.56
N GLN A 325 5.39 11.50 -21.86
CA GLN A 325 5.93 10.61 -22.89
C GLN A 325 7.46 10.65 -22.88
N ARG A 326 8.11 9.48 -22.98
CA ARG A 326 9.56 9.40 -23.23
C ARG A 326 9.89 9.70 -24.70
N VAL A 327 11.11 10.15 -25.00
CA VAL A 327 11.56 10.51 -26.37
C VAL A 327 11.21 9.44 -27.42
N ALA A 328 11.39 8.15 -27.12
CA ALA A 328 11.04 7.06 -28.03
C ALA A 328 9.53 6.89 -28.27
N GLU A 329 8.67 7.21 -27.28
CA GLU A 329 7.21 7.25 -27.44
C GLU A 329 6.82 8.47 -28.31
N GLN A 330 7.42 9.64 -28.06
CA GLN A 330 7.18 10.87 -28.83
C GLN A 330 7.56 10.70 -30.31
N GLN A 331 8.75 10.16 -30.60
CA GLN A 331 9.19 9.85 -31.97
C GLN A 331 8.28 8.83 -32.65
N MET A 332 7.75 7.86 -31.90
CA MET A 332 6.84 6.85 -32.44
C MET A 332 5.44 7.41 -32.71
N LEU A 333 4.98 8.40 -31.95
CA LEU A 333 3.65 8.97 -32.05
C LEU A 333 3.65 10.41 -32.61
N ALA A 334 4.72 10.82 -33.29
CA ALA A 334 4.90 12.17 -33.84
C ALA A 334 3.73 12.60 -34.74
N ASP A 335 3.23 11.69 -35.58
CA ASP A 335 2.09 11.93 -36.48
C ASP A 335 0.74 12.03 -35.74
N ASN A 336 0.69 11.63 -34.47
CA ASN A 336 -0.53 11.46 -33.67
C ASN A 336 -0.32 11.95 -32.22
N PRO A 337 -0.18 13.27 -31.98
CA PRO A 337 0.25 13.82 -30.68
C PRO A 337 -0.70 13.55 -29.50
N ARG A 338 -1.99 13.24 -29.77
CA ARG A 338 -2.97 12.85 -28.75
C ARG A 338 -2.93 11.36 -28.39
N TRP A 339 -2.11 10.56 -29.08
CA TRP A 339 -2.00 9.13 -28.79
C TRP A 339 -1.01 8.88 -27.66
N ARG A 340 -1.23 7.77 -26.94
CA ARG A 340 -0.32 7.22 -25.94
C ARG A 340 -0.11 5.74 -26.19
N LEU A 341 1.08 5.24 -25.90
CA LEU A 341 1.30 3.81 -25.75
C LEU A 341 0.83 3.44 -24.34
N ALA A 342 -0.33 2.81 -24.19
CA ALA A 342 -0.87 2.43 -22.88
C ALA A 342 0.10 1.54 -22.06
N CYS A 343 1.04 0.83 -22.71
CA CYS A 343 2.09 0.08 -22.01
C CYS A 343 3.21 0.95 -21.39
N LYS A 344 3.35 2.21 -21.80
CA LYS A 344 4.30 3.20 -21.25
C LYS A 344 3.62 4.29 -20.43
N ALA A 345 2.28 4.32 -20.43
CA ALA A 345 1.47 5.20 -19.62
C ALA A 345 1.28 4.63 -18.20
N ILE A 346 1.65 5.41 -17.20
CA ILE A 346 1.33 5.24 -15.79
C ILE A 346 0.26 6.27 -15.43
N VAL A 347 -0.76 5.83 -14.73
CA VAL A 347 -1.96 6.61 -14.38
C VAL A 347 -1.81 7.24 -13.00
N GLY A 348 -2.45 8.38 -12.76
CA GLY A 348 -2.34 9.15 -11.51
C GLY A 348 -0.91 9.67 -11.27
N TYR A 349 -0.22 10.06 -12.34
CA TYR A 349 1.11 10.65 -12.22
C TYR A 349 1.05 11.91 -11.34
N GLY A 350 2.06 12.14 -10.52
CA GLY A 350 2.04 13.17 -9.49
C GLY A 350 1.13 12.87 -8.30
N MET A 351 0.71 11.61 -8.09
CA MET A 351 -0.32 11.23 -7.09
C MET A 351 -1.68 11.93 -7.31
N GLN A 352 -1.97 12.28 -8.56
CA GLN A 352 -3.23 12.94 -8.93
C GLN A 352 -4.39 11.95 -8.99
N GLU A 353 -5.58 12.41 -8.58
CA GLU A 353 -6.87 11.77 -8.82
C GLU A 353 -7.68 12.59 -9.83
N GLY A 354 -8.64 11.97 -10.51
CA GLY A 354 -9.47 12.64 -11.50
C GLY A 354 -10.13 11.71 -12.50
N GLU A 355 -10.59 12.28 -13.61
CA GLU A 355 -11.24 11.54 -14.70
C GLU A 355 -10.50 11.78 -16.02
N MET A 356 -10.31 10.72 -16.81
CA MET A 356 -9.77 10.79 -18.16
C MET A 356 -10.63 10.01 -19.16
N THR A 357 -10.70 10.47 -20.41
CA THR A 357 -11.41 9.78 -21.49
C THR A 357 -10.43 9.29 -22.55
N VAL A 358 -10.53 8.02 -22.92
CA VAL A 358 -9.60 7.31 -23.79
C VAL A 358 -10.37 6.52 -24.85
N ARG A 359 -10.03 6.74 -26.12
CA ARG A 359 -10.48 5.87 -27.21
C ARG A 359 -9.52 4.70 -27.37
N VAL A 360 -10.03 3.48 -27.25
CA VAL A 360 -9.28 2.28 -27.64
C VAL A 360 -9.22 2.18 -29.18
N THR A 361 -8.29 1.38 -29.68
CA THR A 361 -8.16 1.08 -31.11
C THR A 361 -8.19 2.32 -32.02
N PRO A 362 -7.33 3.34 -31.79
CA PRO A 362 -7.50 4.70 -32.33
C PRO A 362 -7.33 4.83 -33.85
N ARG A 363 -7.04 3.75 -34.57
CA ARG A 363 -7.04 3.65 -36.04
C ARG A 363 -8.41 3.35 -36.65
N GLN A 364 -9.39 2.95 -35.84
CA GLN A 364 -10.75 2.61 -36.27
C GLN A 364 -11.75 3.76 -35.97
N TRP A 365 -11.22 4.98 -35.80
CA TRP A 365 -11.94 6.24 -35.57
C TRP A 365 -11.55 7.27 -36.62
#